data_AF-A0AAV6TKG4-F1
#
_entry.id   AF-A0AAV6TKG4-F1
#
_cell.length_a   1.000
_cell.length_b   1.000
_cell.length_c   1.000
_cell.angle_alpha   90.00
_cell.angle_beta   90.00
_cell.angle_gamma   90.00
#
_symmetry.space_group_name_H-M   'P 1'
#
loop_
_entity.id
_entity.type
_entity.pdbx_description
1 polymer ?
#
loop_
_entity_poly.entity_id
_entity_poly.type
_entity_poly.pdbx_seq_one_letter_code
_entity_poly.pdbx_strand_id
1 'polypeptide(L)'
;MKRRAAAHQVPDKLMLELFLQHLPSHVQTVLAEVTPLTLDKAAEIPDRVMEVSPVAVSACSTSTSQNSIEGLLLEELKKLNSKFEEFSR
;
A
#
# COMPACT_ATOMS: atom_id res chain seq x y z
N MET A 1 3.14 39.26 10.98
CA MET A 1 2.66 38.50 9.80
C MET A 1 1.18 38.19 9.97
N LYS A 2 0.28 38.80 9.18
CA LYS A 2 -1.15 38.48 9.20
C LYS A 2 -1.39 37.27 8.30
N ARG A 3 -1.66 36.09 8.88
CA ARG A 3 -2.10 34.92 8.11
C ARG A 3 -3.48 35.22 7.56
N ARG A 4 -3.54 35.60 6.28
CA ARG A 4 -4.80 35.68 5.55
C ARG A 4 -5.18 34.26 5.16
N ALA A 5 -5.80 33.52 6.09
CA ALA A 5 -6.72 32.47 5.68
C ALA A 5 -8.00 33.18 5.18
N ALA A 6 -7.89 33.88 4.05
CA ALA A 6 -9.08 34.28 3.33
C ALA A 6 -9.81 32.98 3.01
N ALA A 7 -11.10 32.90 3.35
CA ALA A 7 -11.97 31.73 3.18
C ALA A 7 -12.11 31.35 1.70
N HIS A 8 -11.04 30.86 1.10
CA HIS A 8 -11.03 30.26 -0.22
C HIS A 8 -11.62 28.88 -0.02
N GLN A 9 -12.89 28.71 -0.45
CA GLN A 9 -13.46 27.39 -0.57
C GLN A 9 -12.59 26.58 -1.53
N VAL A 10 -12.00 25.51 -1.00
CA VAL A 10 -11.26 24.55 -1.81
C VAL A 10 -12.29 23.80 -2.65
N PRO A 11 -12.12 23.70 -3.98
CA PRO A 11 -13.05 22.93 -4.80
C PRO A 11 -13.10 21.46 -4.36
N ASP A 12 -14.29 20.89 -4.24
CA ASP A 12 -14.48 19.49 -3.82
C ASP A 12 -13.73 18.50 -4.70
N LYS A 13 -13.63 18.80 -6.00
CA LYS A 13 -12.84 18.02 -6.95
C LYS A 13 -11.36 17.95 -6.56
N LEU A 14 -10.79 19.06 -6.09
CA LEU A 14 -9.38 19.13 -5.67
C LEU A 14 -9.19 18.35 -4.37
N MET A 15 -10.13 18.46 -3.43
CA MET A 15 -10.10 17.67 -2.18
C MET A 15 -10.16 16.17 -2.48
N LEU A 16 -11.05 15.75 -3.37
CA LEU A 16 -11.16 14.35 -3.80
C LEU A 16 -9.86 13.85 -4.45
N GLU A 17 -9.25 14.64 -5.33
CA GLU A 17 -8.00 14.26 -5.99
C GLU A 17 -6.85 14.08 -4.98
N LEU A 18 -6.65 15.04 -4.07
CA LEU A 18 -5.64 14.93 -3.02
C LEU A 18 -5.89 13.74 -2.09
N PHE A 19 -7.16 13.50 -1.78
CA PHE A 19 -7.56 12.41 -0.92
C PHE A 19 -7.26 11.05 -1.56
N LEU A 20 -7.59 10.87 -2.84
CA LEU A 20 -7.27 9.65 -3.59
C LEU A 20 -5.76 9.42 -3.70
N GLN A 21 -4.96 10.47 -3.89
CA GLN A 21 -3.49 10.36 -3.97
C GLN A 21 -2.85 9.85 -2.68
N HIS A 22 -3.44 10.13 -1.51
CA HIS A 22 -2.88 9.73 -0.22
C HIS A 22 -3.31 8.31 0.21
N LEU A 23 -4.27 7.71 -0.49
CA LEU A 23 -4.77 6.38 -0.15
C LEU A 23 -3.93 5.26 -0.77
N PRO A 24 -3.78 4.12 -0.08
CA PRO A 24 -3.18 2.93 -0.66
C PRO A 24 -3.93 2.43 -1.90
N SER A 25 -3.21 1.82 -2.85
CA SER A 25 -3.77 1.34 -4.12
C SER A 25 -5.00 0.45 -3.95
N HIS A 26 -5.02 -0.44 -2.97
CA HIS A 26 -6.17 -1.32 -2.73
C HIS A 26 -7.44 -0.56 -2.34
N VAL A 27 -7.31 0.55 -1.59
CA VAL A 27 -8.43 1.41 -1.22
C VAL A 27 -8.90 2.23 -2.43
N GLN A 28 -7.96 2.71 -3.25
CA GLN A 28 -8.30 3.45 -4.48
C GLN A 28 -9.11 2.59 -5.46
N THR A 29 -8.77 1.29 -5.59
CA THR A 29 -9.53 0.36 -6.44
C THR A 29 -10.97 0.22 -5.97
N VAL A 30 -11.21 0.11 -4.66
CA VAL A 30 -12.57 0.03 -4.10
C VAL A 30 -13.33 1.34 -4.32
N LEU A 31 -12.68 2.49 -4.11
CA LEU A 31 -13.31 3.79 -4.34
C LEU A 31 -13.64 4.04 -5.82
N ALA A 32 -12.88 3.48 -6.76
CA ALA A 32 -13.11 3.63 -8.19
C ALA A 32 -14.41 2.93 -8.65
N GLU A 33 -14.86 1.90 -7.94
CA GLU A 33 -16.13 1.22 -8.24
C GLU A 33 -17.36 2.01 -7.74
N VAL A 34 -17.17 2.96 -6.83
CA VAL A 34 -18.25 3.75 -6.24
C VAL A 34 -18.59 4.94 -7.13
N THR A 35 -19.66 4.82 -7.92
CA THR A 35 -20.16 5.90 -8.78
C THR A 35 -21.60 6.28 -8.43
N PRO A 36 -21.93 7.56 -8.18
CA PRO A 36 -21.03 8.71 -8.16
C PRO A 36 -20.23 8.84 -6.86
N LEU A 37 -18.93 9.12 -6.97
CA LEU A 37 -18.07 9.36 -5.81
C LEU A 37 -18.22 10.80 -5.32
N THR A 38 -18.86 10.96 -4.15
CA THR A 38 -18.97 12.24 -3.43
C THR A 38 -17.93 12.35 -2.33
N LEU A 39 -17.57 13.57 -1.90
CA LEU A 39 -16.58 13.81 -0.84
C LEU A 39 -16.90 13.07 0.47
N ASP A 40 -18.17 13.07 0.89
CA ASP A 40 -18.60 12.38 2.12
C ASP A 40 -18.34 10.86 2.08
N LYS A 41 -18.54 10.26 0.89
CA LYS A 41 -18.31 8.82 0.67
C LYS A 41 -16.83 8.50 0.52
N ALA A 42 -16.09 9.41 -0.10
CA ALA A 42 -14.63 9.32 -0.09
C ALA A 42 -14.09 9.39 1.34
N ALA A 43 -14.69 10.16 2.27
CA ALA A 43 -14.24 10.16 3.66
C ALA A 43 -14.62 8.88 4.44
N GLU A 44 -15.84 8.37 4.25
CA GLU A 44 -16.39 7.24 5.03
C GLU A 44 -15.84 5.86 4.64
N ILE A 45 -15.67 5.61 3.33
CA ILE A 45 -15.37 4.28 2.80
C ILE A 45 -13.94 3.82 3.13
N PRO A 46 -12.90 4.67 2.99
CA PRO A 46 -11.51 4.30 3.27
C PRO A 46 -11.28 3.88 4.70
N ASP A 47 -11.87 4.57 5.66
CA ASP A 47 -11.73 4.22 7.07
C ASP A 47 -12.22 2.78 7.31
N ARG A 48 -13.39 2.42 6.75
CA ARG A 48 -13.92 1.06 6.83
C ARG A 48 -13.10 0.04 6.06
N VAL A 49 -12.60 0.40 4.88
CA VAL A 49 -11.73 -0.49 4.11
C VAL A 49 -10.42 -0.72 4.86
N MET A 50 -9.85 0.30 5.50
CA MET A 50 -8.64 0.18 6.29
C MET A 50 -8.85 -0.63 7.57
N GLU A 51 -10.04 -0.62 8.17
CA GLU A 51 -10.40 -1.47 9.31
C GLU A 51 -10.54 -2.96 8.93
N VAL A 52 -11.13 -3.24 7.77
CA VAL A 52 -11.44 -4.62 7.34
C VAL A 52 -10.33 -5.24 6.50
N SER A 53 -9.54 -4.42 5.82
CA SER A 53 -8.42 -4.88 5.01
C SER A 53 -7.35 -5.44 5.94
N PRO A 54 -7.03 -6.74 5.87
CA PRO A 54 -5.82 -7.22 6.54
C PRO A 54 -4.68 -6.36 6.00
N VAL A 55 -3.86 -5.79 6.89
CA VAL A 55 -2.70 -4.96 6.51
C VAL A 55 -1.96 -5.72 5.43
N ALA A 56 -2.21 -5.33 4.17
CA ALA A 56 -1.35 -5.71 3.08
C ALA A 56 -0.10 -4.95 3.44
N VAL A 57 0.85 -5.65 4.06
CA VAL A 57 2.23 -5.23 4.22
C VAL A 57 2.62 -4.78 2.82
N SER A 58 2.50 -3.47 2.59
CA SER A 58 3.06 -2.81 1.44
C SER A 58 4.48 -3.27 1.45
N ALA A 59 4.84 -4.15 0.50
CA ALA A 59 6.17 -4.73 0.43
C ALA A 59 7.12 -3.54 0.51
N CYS A 60 7.70 -3.39 1.70
CA CYS A 60 8.47 -2.21 2.02
C CYS A 60 9.56 -2.22 0.98
N SER A 61 9.60 -1.17 0.15
CA SER A 61 10.59 -1.01 -0.90
C SER A 61 11.92 -1.46 -0.32
N THR A 62 12.52 -2.45 -0.97
CA THR A 62 13.62 -3.28 -0.49
C THR A 62 14.91 -2.46 -0.45
N SER A 63 14.92 -1.33 0.25
CA SER A 63 16.12 -0.53 0.46
C SER A 63 16.91 -1.14 1.60
N THR A 64 17.80 -2.05 1.23
CA THR A 64 19.15 -2.18 1.82
C THR A 64 19.27 -2.96 3.14
N SER A 65 18.30 -3.77 3.57
CA SER A 65 18.52 -4.72 4.67
C SER A 65 17.96 -6.13 4.46
N GLN A 66 17.35 -6.41 3.29
CA GLN A 66 16.83 -7.74 2.94
C GLN A 66 17.90 -8.76 2.52
N ASN A 67 19.13 -8.31 2.24
CA ASN A 67 20.23 -9.19 1.85
C ASN A 67 20.57 -10.25 2.92
N SER A 68 20.20 -10.02 4.19
CA SER A 68 20.54 -10.96 5.27
C SER A 68 19.60 -12.17 5.34
N ILE A 69 18.32 -12.04 5.01
CA ILE A 69 17.36 -13.15 5.12
C ILE A 69 17.30 -13.92 3.80
N GLU A 70 17.30 -13.21 2.67
CA GLU A 70 17.31 -13.85 1.34
C GLU A 70 18.60 -14.66 1.11
N GLY A 71 19.75 -14.17 1.58
CA GLY A 71 21.02 -14.89 1.49
C GLY A 71 21.00 -16.22 2.26
N LEU A 72 20.42 -16.24 3.47
CA LEU A 72 20.28 -17.46 4.27
C LEU A 72 19.32 -18.47 3.62
N LEU A 73 18.22 -17.98 3.03
CA LEU A 73 17.27 -18.83 2.31
C LEU A 73 17.88 -19.44 1.05
N LEU A 74 18.67 -18.68 0.29
CA LEU A 74 19.39 -19.22 -0.88
C LEU A 74 20.42 -20.28 -0.48
N GLU A 75 21.10 -20.12 0.64
CA GLU A 75 22.08 -21.10 1.13
C GLU A 75 21.42 -22.41 1.55
N GLU A 76 20.30 -22.36 2.26
CA GLU A 76 19.51 -23.55 2.61
C GLU A 76 18.95 -24.26 1.37
N LEU A 77 18.43 -23.52 0.38
CA LEU A 77 17.98 -24.10 -0.89
C LEU A 77 19.12 -24.81 -1.64
N LYS A 78 20.30 -24.20 -1.69
CA LYS A 78 21.49 -24.80 -2.30
C LYS A 78 21.92 -26.08 -1.57
N LYS A 79 21.89 -26.07 -0.25
CA LYS A 79 22.23 -27.23 0.58
C LYS A 79 21.24 -28.38 0.38
N LEU A 80 19.95 -28.06 0.29
CA LEU A 80 18.90 -29.04 0.03
C LEU A 80 19.05 -29.66 -1.37
N ASN A 81 19.31 -28.83 -2.39
CA ASN A 81 19.55 -29.30 -3.75
C ASN A 81 20.76 -30.24 -3.84
N SER A 82 21.86 -29.91 -3.15
CA SER A 82 23.04 -30.79 -3.10
C SER A 82 22.74 -32.13 -2.45
N LYS A 83 21.92 -32.17 -1.39
CA LYS A 83 21.51 -33.42 -0.75
C LYS A 83 20.60 -34.26 -1.66
N PHE A 84 19.76 -33.62 -2.46
CA PHE A 84 18.94 -34.32 -3.44
C PHE A 84 19.80 -34.98 -4.51
N GLU A 85 20.78 -34.26 -5.06
CA GLU A 85 21.73 -34.81 -6.04
C GLU A 85 22.60 -35.93 -5.46
N GLU A 86 22.96 -35.86 -4.18
CA GLU A 86 23.67 -36.93 -3.48
C GLU A 86 22.79 -38.18 -3.30
N PHE A 87 21.50 -38.00 -3.07
CA PHE A 87 20.53 -39.12 -2.91
C PHE A 87 20.06 -39.71 -4.26
N SER A 88 20.13 -38.92 -5.34
CA SER A 88 19.75 -39.33 -6.70
C SER A 88 20.87 -40.09 -7.43
N ARG A 89 22.05 -40.24 -6.80
CA ARG A 89 23.22 -40.96 -7.32
C ARG A 89 23.34 -42.33 -6.66
#